data_AF-A0A8J2P929-F1
#
_entry.id   AF-A0A8J2P929-F1
#
_cell.length_a   1.000
_cell.length_b   1.000
_cell.length_c   1.000
_cell.angle_alpha   90.00
_cell.angle_beta   90.00
_cell.angle_gamma   90.00
#
_symmetry.space_group_name_H-M   'P 1'
#
loop_
_entity.id
_entity.type
_entity.pdbx_description
1 polymer ?
#
loop_
_entity_poly.entity_id
_entity_poly.type
_entity_poly.pdbx_seq_one_letter_code
_entity_poly.pdbx_strand_id
1 'polypeptide(L)'
;MEKFRTKRFCVVYFVVENSLEAVPTKWINEEGNQCSFPIISGPKFLKLRNNSNSVPLPSWKKYQIEVRYCSNKLQKVTQRAHDLQFTST
;
A
#
# COMPACT_ATOMS: atom_id res chain seq x y z
N MET A 1 0.21 5.36 -17.71
CA MET A 1 0.01 5.18 -16.25
C MET A 1 0.47 3.78 -15.80
N GLU A 2 1.71 3.39 -16.11
CA GLU A 2 2.19 1.99 -16.00
C GLU A 2 3.23 1.74 -14.89
N LYS A 3 3.71 2.81 -14.22
CA LYS A 3 4.99 2.75 -13.48
C LYS A 3 4.95 1.89 -12.22
N PHE A 4 3.78 1.66 -11.62
CA PHE A 4 3.68 0.91 -10.37
C PHE A 4 3.48 -0.60 -10.54
N ARG A 5 2.88 -1.07 -11.64
CA ARG A 5 2.57 -2.51 -11.84
C ARG A 5 3.81 -3.39 -12.01
N THR A 6 4.94 -2.82 -12.43
CA THR A 6 6.23 -3.51 -12.47
C THR A 6 6.92 -3.58 -11.11
N LYS A 7 6.31 -2.99 -10.07
CA LYS A 7 6.84 -2.97 -8.70
C LYS A 7 6.08 -3.96 -7.82
N ARG A 8 6.73 -4.39 -6.73
CA ARG A 8 6.16 -5.32 -5.75
C ARG A 8 5.38 -4.63 -4.63
N PHE A 9 5.78 -3.41 -4.28
CA PHE A 9 5.22 -2.64 -3.17
C PHE A 9 5.08 -1.17 -3.56
N CYS A 10 4.09 -0.50 -2.96
CA CYS A 10 3.90 0.94 -3.07
C CYS A 10 3.58 1.58 -1.72
N VAL A 11 3.96 2.84 -1.58
CA VAL A 11 3.41 3.75 -0.57
C VAL A 11 2.11 4.29 -1.13
N VAL A 12 1.03 4.09 -0.38
CA VAL A 12 -0.29 4.61 -0.69
C VAL A 12 -0.69 5.59 0.39
N TYR A 13 -1.26 6.71 -0.01
CA TYR A 13 -1.93 7.65 0.86
C TYR A 13 -3.42 7.36 0.84
N PHE A 14 -3.99 6.96 1.97
CA PHE A 14 -5.43 6.78 2.14
C PHE A 14 -6.08 8.14 2.34
N VAL A 15 -6.85 8.58 1.36
CA VAL A 15 -7.31 9.98 1.24
C VAL A 15 -8.25 10.35 2.38
N VAL A 16 -9.18 9.45 2.73
CA VAL A 16 -10.19 9.69 3.78
C VAL A 16 -9.58 9.53 5.17
N GLU A 17 -8.73 8.53 5.35
CA GLU A 17 -8.10 8.20 6.61
C GLU A 17 -6.88 9.09 6.94
N ASN A 18 -6.45 9.92 5.98
CA ASN A 18 -5.26 10.77 6.08
C ASN A 18 -4.03 10.01 6.60
N SER A 19 -3.76 8.84 6.02
CA SER A 19 -2.68 7.97 6.48
C SER A 19 -1.85 7.43 5.31
N LEU A 20 -0.57 7.17 5.57
CA LEU A 20 0.37 6.61 4.60
C LEU A 20 0.75 5.20 5.01
N GLU A 21 0.64 4.26 4.08
CA GLU A 21 1.00 2.86 4.32
C GLU A 21 1.79 2.28 3.16
N ALA A 22 2.65 1.32 3.48
CA ALA A 22 3.34 0.50 2.50
C ALA A 22 2.52 -0.77 2.22
N VAL A 23 2.04 -0.96 0.99
CA VAL A 23 1.19 -2.10 0.62
C VAL A 23 1.75 -2.86 -0.58
N PRO A 24 1.46 -4.16 -0.74
CA PRO A 24 1.69 -4.89 -1.99
C PRO A 24 0.94 -4.24 -3.15
N THR A 25 1.56 -4.17 -4.32
CA THR A 25 0.92 -3.61 -5.53
C THR A 25 -0.31 -4.38 -5.96
N LYS A 26 -0.38 -5.68 -5.65
CA LYS A 26 -1.55 -6.54 -5.90
C LYS A 26 -2.80 -6.13 -5.14
N TRP A 27 -2.68 -5.29 -4.10
CA TRP A 27 -3.82 -4.77 -3.35
C TRP A 27 -4.43 -3.55 -4.02
N ILE A 28 -3.71 -2.94 -4.96
CA ILE A 28 -4.12 -1.75 -5.69
C ILE A 28 -4.85 -2.18 -6.96
N ASN A 29 -5.96 -1.50 -7.27
CA ASN A 29 -6.70 -1.75 -8.48
C ASN A 29 -5.94 -1.31 -9.74
N GLU A 30 -6.57 -1.53 -10.88
CA GLU A 30 -5.93 -1.31 -12.16
C GLU A 30 -5.58 0.15 -12.46
N GLU A 31 -6.44 1.04 -11.97
CA GLU A 31 -6.37 2.49 -12.18
C GLU A 31 -5.40 3.18 -11.20
N GLY A 32 -4.99 2.50 -10.12
CA GLY A 32 -4.10 3.06 -9.12
C GLY A 32 -4.78 4.05 -8.15
N ASN A 33 -6.12 4.05 -8.08
CA ASN A 33 -6.91 4.97 -7.26
C ASN A 33 -7.66 4.27 -6.11
N GLN A 34 -7.64 2.94 -6.06
CA GLN A 34 -8.27 2.16 -4.98
C GLN A 34 -7.33 1.08 -4.46
N CYS A 35 -7.36 0.85 -3.14
CA CYS A 35 -6.68 -0.23 -2.46
C CYS A 35 -7.68 -1.10 -1.70
N SER A 36 -7.64 -2.41 -1.91
CA SER A 36 -8.32 -3.38 -1.06
C SER A 36 -7.45 -3.64 0.17
N PHE A 37 -7.94 -3.32 1.36
CA PHE A 37 -7.17 -3.37 2.60
C PHE A 37 -7.93 -4.14 3.69
N PRO A 38 -7.27 -5.06 4.43
CA PRO A 38 -7.94 -5.86 5.44
C PRO A 38 -8.18 -5.08 6.73
N ILE A 39 -9.34 -5.28 7.35
CA ILE A 39 -9.63 -4.80 8.71
C ILE A 39 -9.09 -5.84 9.72
N ILE A 40 -7.78 -6.09 9.69
CA ILE A 40 -7.09 -6.98 10.63
C ILE A 40 -5.81 -6.30 11.13
N SER A 41 -5.41 -6.58 12.36
CA SER A 41 -4.22 -6.01 12.99
C SER A 41 -3.21 -7.09 13.42
N GLY A 42 -2.04 -6.64 13.87
CA GLY A 42 -1.04 -7.51 14.49
C GLY A 42 -0.22 -8.37 13.51
N PRO A 43 0.34 -9.51 13.98
CA PRO A 43 1.30 -10.29 13.19
C PRO A 43 0.74 -10.85 11.88
N LYS A 44 -0.56 -11.17 11.83
CA LYS A 44 -1.23 -11.66 10.61
C LYS A 44 -1.26 -10.58 9.53
N PHE A 45 -1.58 -9.34 9.91
CA PHE A 45 -1.53 -8.19 9.01
C PHE A 45 -0.13 -7.99 8.44
N LEU A 46 0.90 -7.97 9.31
CA LEU A 46 2.29 -7.79 8.88
C LEU A 46 2.75 -8.87 7.89
N LYS A 47 2.36 -10.13 8.11
CA LYS A 47 2.67 -11.24 7.18
C LYS A 47 2.06 -11.01 5.79
N LEU A 48 0.82 -10.53 5.72
CA LEU A 48 0.16 -10.24 4.44
C LEU A 48 0.79 -9.02 3.76
N ARG A 49 0.95 -7.92 4.49
CA ARG A 49 1.51 -6.65 3.99
C ARG A 49 2.93 -6.81 3.46
N ASN A 50 3.75 -7.63 4.13
CA ASN A 50 5.15 -7.84 3.75
C ASN A 50 5.31 -8.87 2.61
N ASN A 51 4.26 -9.60 2.25
CA ASN A 51 4.27 -10.57 1.14
C ASN A 51 3.79 -9.89 -0.15
N SER A 52 4.70 -9.66 -1.10
CA SER A 52 4.36 -9.05 -2.40
C SER A 52 3.37 -9.87 -3.24
N ASN A 53 3.24 -11.17 -2.95
CA ASN A 53 2.30 -12.06 -3.62
C ASN A 53 0.94 -12.14 -2.92
N SER A 54 0.75 -11.47 -1.78
CA SER A 54 -0.54 -11.39 -1.12
C SER A 54 -1.57 -10.77 -2.06
N VAL A 55 -2.69 -11.46 -2.23
CA VAL A 55 -3.82 -11.03 -3.05
C VAL A 55 -4.95 -10.60 -2.12
N PRO A 56 -5.66 -9.50 -2.40
CA PRO A 56 -6.79 -9.08 -1.60
C PRO A 56 -7.93 -10.10 -1.65
N LEU A 57 -8.58 -10.31 -0.51
CA LEU A 57 -9.79 -11.15 -0.44
C LEU A 57 -11.03 -10.33 -0.81
N PRO A 58 -12.09 -10.96 -1.35
CA PRO A 58 -13.35 -10.27 -1.65
C PRO A 58 -14.00 -9.56 -0.45
N SER A 59 -13.72 -10.03 0.77
CA SER A 59 -14.23 -9.45 2.02
C SER A 59 -13.46 -8.21 2.48
N TRP A 60 -12.34 -7.86 1.85
CA TRP A 60 -11.56 -6.68 2.23
C TRP A 60 -12.24 -5.41 1.76
N LYS A 61 -12.20 -4.37 2.60
CA LYS A 61 -12.78 -3.08 2.27
C LYS A 61 -11.89 -2.38 1.24
N LYS A 62 -12.53 -1.70 0.29
CA LYS A 62 -11.86 -0.85 -0.70
C LYS A 62 -11.80 0.58 -0.18
N TYR A 63 -10.64 1.20 -0.33
CA TYR A 63 -10.37 2.55 0.10
C TYR A 63 -9.84 3.37 -1.07
N GLN A 64 -10.19 4.66 -1.10
CA GLN A 64 -9.62 5.60 -2.06
C GLN A 64 -8.18 5.93 -1.66
N ILE A 65 -7.28 5.88 -2.63
CA ILE A 65 -5.86 6.11 -2.40
C ILE A 65 -5.21 7.00 -3.46
N GLU A 66 -4.07 7.57 -3.09
CA GLU A 66 -3.08 8.11 -4.02
C GLU A 66 -1.77 7.33 -3.90
N VAL A 67 -1.24 6.83 -5.02
CA VAL A 67 0.06 6.16 -5.05
C VAL A 67 1.18 7.20 -5.00
N ARG A 68 2.01 7.16 -3.95
CA ARG A 68 3.10 8.14 -3.73
C ARG A 68 4.47 7.66 -4.23
N TYR A 69 4.78 6.38 -4.05
CA TYR A 69 6.10 5.82 -4.40
C TYR A 69 6.01 4.30 -4.55
N CYS A 70 6.79 3.69 -5.45
CA CYS A 70 6.79 2.23 -5.61
C CYS A 70 8.19 1.66 -5.83
N SER A 71 8.42 0.45 -5.31
CA SER A 71 9.70 -0.25 -5.39
C SER A 71 9.54 -1.77 -5.31
N ASN A 72 10.58 -2.49 -5.73
CA ASN A 72 10.67 -3.95 -5.56
C ASN A 72 11.16 -4.35 -4.16
N LYS A 73 11.66 -3.39 -3.36
CA LYS A 73 12.22 -3.63 -2.03
C LYS A 73 11.29 -3.06 -0.96
N LEU A 74 10.76 -3.92 -0.08
CA LEU A 74 9.88 -3.53 1.03
C LEU A 74 10.51 -2.43 1.89
N GLN A 75 11.77 -2.61 2.31
CA GLN A 75 12.50 -1.65 3.15
C GLN A 75 12.49 -0.23 2.57
N LYS A 76 12.66 -0.07 1.24
CA LYS A 76 12.62 1.25 0.60
C LYS A 76 11.24 1.90 0.67
N VAL A 77 10.18 1.10 0.52
CA VAL A 77 8.80 1.60 0.58
C VAL A 77 8.41 1.96 2.01
N THR A 78 8.78 1.12 2.99
CA THR A 78 8.54 1.40 4.41
C THR A 78 9.29 2.65 4.87
N GLN A 79 10.58 2.78 4.52
CA GLN A 79 11.35 4.00 4.83
C GLN A 79 10.69 5.23 4.19
N ARG A 80 10.28 5.13 2.92
CA ARG A 80 9.66 6.26 2.23
C ARG A 80 8.30 6.64 2.81
N ALA A 81 7.51 5.66 3.26
CA ALA A 81 6.25 5.93 3.96
C ALA A 81 6.50 6.70 5.26
N HIS A 82 7.51 6.29 6.05
CA HIS A 82 7.94 7.01 7.24
C HIS A 82 8.36 8.44 6.89
N ASP A 83 9.31 8.63 5.97
CA ASP A 83 9.79 9.97 5.58
C ASP A 83 8.64 10.91 5.17
N LEU A 84 7.68 10.40 4.38
CA LEU A 84 6.53 11.18 3.90
C LEU A 84 5.54 11.56 5.01
N GLN A 85 5.43 10.74 6.07
CA GLN A 85 4.62 11.08 7.25
C GLN A 85 5.22 12.29 8.01
N PHE A 86 6.55 12.42 8.05
CA PHE A 86 7.21 13.53 8.77
C PHE A 86 7.34 14.81 7.96
N THR A 87 7.37 14.75 6.61
CA THR A 87 7.45 15.94 5.76
C THR A 87 6.13 16.67 5.55
N SER A 88 5.03 16.15 6.11
CA SER A 88 3.69 16.75 6.01
C SER A 88 3.32 17.63 7.22
N THR A 89 4.32 18.01 8.02
CA THR A 89 4.23 18.91 9.19
C THR A 89 5.03 20.17 8.92
#